data_AF-A0A378J5I0-F1
#
_entry.id   AF-A0A378J5I0-F1
#
_cell.length_a   1.000
_cell.length_b   1.000
_cell.length_c   1.000
_cell.angle_alpha   90.00
_cell.angle_beta   90.00
_cell.angle_gamma   90.00
#
_symmetry.space_group_name_H-M   'P 1'
#
loop_
_entity.id
_entity.type
_entity.pdbx_description
1 polymer ?
#
loop_
_entity_poly.entity_id
_entity_poly.type
_entity_poly.pdbx_seq_one_letter_code
_entity_poly.pdbx_strand_id
1 'polypeptide(L)'
;MFQKREKAVDYTSVTSYAASAMSHLMLHKKEHYEQALKDLAAASANVIKKGKTVNDVVTAIENSMKASHEKSLTALNSALGMAKFQKNPTLAGYIKALETNKEKSVESLIEAVVTDTVVKANKDYGADLGDFNPAEYHVPAAVSPAP
;
A
#
# COMPACT_ATOMS: atom_id res chain seq x y z
N MET A 1 -1.14 -22.03 37.31
CA MET A 1 -1.08 -20.63 36.83
C MET A 1 -1.30 -20.65 35.32
N PHE A 2 -2.45 -20.20 34.84
CA PHE A 2 -2.71 -20.08 33.41
C PHE A 2 -2.03 -18.80 32.92
N GLN A 3 -0.89 -18.93 32.23
CA GLN A 3 -0.32 -17.83 31.46
C GLN A 3 -1.34 -17.44 30.39
N LYS A 4 -1.97 -16.27 30.58
CA LYS A 4 -2.77 -15.60 29.56
C LYS A 4 -1.81 -15.33 28.40
N ARG A 5 -1.78 -16.20 27.39
CA ARG A 5 -1.08 -15.90 26.14
C ARG A 5 -1.80 -14.69 25.54
N GLU A 6 -1.26 -13.49 25.74
CA GLU A 6 -1.59 -12.34 24.92
C GLU A 6 -1.39 -12.80 23.48
N LYS A 7 -2.49 -13.01 22.75
CA LYS A 7 -2.41 -13.32 21.33
C LYS A 7 -1.76 -12.11 20.67
N ALA A 8 -0.48 -12.22 20.35
CA ALA A 8 0.21 -11.24 19.53
C ALA A 8 -0.67 -10.96 18.31
N VAL A 9 -1.08 -9.71 18.15
CA VAL A 9 -1.90 -9.31 17.00
C VAL A 9 -1.02 -9.42 15.77
N ASP A 10 -1.40 -10.32 14.86
CA ASP A 10 -0.64 -10.65 13.66
C ASP A 10 -0.89 -9.62 12.55
N TYR A 11 0.20 -9.05 12.04
CA TYR A 11 0.19 -8.09 10.92
C TYR A 11 0.36 -8.77 9.55
N THR A 12 0.51 -10.11 9.49
CA THR A 12 0.79 -10.85 8.25
C THR A 12 -0.19 -10.54 7.13
N SER A 13 -1.49 -10.40 7.43
CA SER A 13 -2.48 -10.00 6.43
C SER A 13 -2.30 -8.55 5.98
N VAL A 14 -2.04 -7.63 6.91
CA VAL A 14 -1.80 -6.20 6.59
C VAL A 14 -0.58 -6.06 5.68
N THR A 15 0.53 -6.72 6.00
CA THR A 15 1.75 -6.66 5.18
C THR A 15 1.53 -7.31 3.80
N SER A 16 0.90 -8.49 3.75
CA SER A 16 0.62 -9.16 2.48
C SER A 16 -0.27 -8.32 1.55
N TYR A 17 -1.34 -7.71 2.08
CA TYR A 17 -2.22 -6.86 1.29
C TYR A 17 -1.57 -5.53 0.92
N ALA A 18 -0.72 -4.95 1.78
CA ALA A 18 0.04 -3.75 1.45
C ALA A 18 1.01 -3.98 0.27
N ALA A 19 1.76 -5.09 0.29
CA ALA A 19 2.63 -5.46 -0.83
C ALA A 19 1.84 -5.71 -2.14
N SER A 20 0.66 -6.32 -2.02
CA SER A 20 -0.22 -6.56 -3.17
C SER A 20 -0.79 -5.26 -3.73
N ALA A 21 -1.25 -4.36 -2.86
CA ALA A 21 -1.74 -3.03 -3.22
C ALA A 21 -0.66 -2.22 -3.94
N MET A 22 0.59 -2.25 -3.45
CA MET A 22 1.74 -1.62 -4.12
C MET A 22 1.91 -2.14 -5.55
N SER A 23 1.94 -3.46 -5.72
CA SER A 23 2.12 -4.08 -7.03
C SER A 23 0.98 -3.73 -7.99
N HIS A 24 -0.28 -3.80 -7.54
CA HIS A 24 -1.44 -3.51 -8.36
C HIS A 24 -1.55 -2.03 -8.73
N LEU A 25 -1.22 -1.13 -7.80
CA LEU A 25 -1.17 0.31 -8.05
C LEU A 25 -0.15 0.63 -9.14
N MET A 26 1.09 0.14 -8.99
CA MET A 26 2.17 0.36 -9.94
C MET A 26 1.83 -0.19 -11.33
N LEU A 27 1.24 -1.39 -11.39
CA LEU A 27 0.84 -2.04 -12.64
C LEU A 27 -0.46 -1.50 -13.24
N HIS A 28 -1.04 -0.43 -12.68
CA HIS A 28 -2.30 0.16 -13.13
C HIS A 28 -3.46 -0.86 -13.21
N LYS A 29 -3.48 -1.85 -12.31
CA LYS A 29 -4.50 -2.89 -12.24
C LYS A 29 -5.65 -2.45 -11.32
N LYS A 30 -6.47 -1.50 -11.79
CA LYS A 30 -7.49 -0.81 -10.98
C LYS A 30 -8.36 -1.74 -10.13
N GLU A 31 -9.00 -2.74 -10.73
CA GLU A 31 -9.90 -3.65 -10.00
C GLU A 31 -9.17 -4.47 -8.91
N HIS A 32 -7.95 -4.92 -9.21
CA HIS A 32 -7.14 -5.68 -8.26
C HIS A 32 -6.62 -4.79 -7.13
N TYR A 33 -6.30 -3.53 -7.45
CA TYR A 33 -5.92 -2.53 -6.47
C TYR A 33 -7.08 -2.20 -5.53
N GLU A 34 -8.29 -1.98 -6.05
CA GLU A 34 -9.48 -1.72 -5.24
C GLU A 34 -9.81 -2.89 -4.31
N GLN A 35 -9.65 -4.13 -4.78
CA GLN A 35 -9.83 -5.31 -3.95
C GLN A 35 -8.76 -5.40 -2.85
N ALA A 36 -7.48 -5.21 -3.22
CA ALA A 36 -6.39 -5.21 -2.25
C ALA A 36 -6.56 -4.11 -1.17
N LEU A 37 -7.06 -2.93 -1.54
CA LEU A 37 -7.39 -1.87 -0.60
C LEU A 37 -8.53 -2.24 0.35
N LYS A 38 -9.59 -2.92 -0.14
CA LYS A 38 -10.67 -3.40 0.73
C LYS A 38 -10.15 -4.42 1.74
N ASP A 39 -9.35 -5.38 1.28
CA ASP A 39 -8.79 -6.42 2.14
C ASP A 39 -7.79 -5.84 3.15
N LEU A 40 -6.97 -4.87 2.70
CA LEU A 40 -6.05 -4.14 3.56
C LEU A 40 -6.79 -3.31 4.62
N ALA A 41 -7.86 -2.60 4.25
CA ALA A 41 -8.68 -1.83 5.18
C ALA A 41 -9.38 -2.72 6.22
N ALA A 42 -9.94 -3.86 5.79
CA ALA A 42 -10.55 -4.83 6.69
C ALA A 42 -9.54 -5.42 7.68
N ALA A 43 -8.36 -5.82 7.19
CA ALA A 43 -7.28 -6.34 8.02
C ALA A 43 -6.78 -5.28 9.00
N SER A 44 -6.59 -4.04 8.54
CA SER A 44 -6.17 -2.90 9.35
C SER A 44 -7.17 -2.62 10.47
N ALA A 45 -8.47 -2.54 10.15
CA ALA A 45 -9.52 -2.34 11.15
C ALA A 45 -9.55 -3.47 12.19
N ASN A 46 -9.37 -4.72 11.78
CA ASN A 46 -9.31 -5.87 12.68
C ASN A 46 -8.12 -5.79 13.64
N VAL A 47 -6.95 -5.37 13.15
CA VAL A 47 -5.75 -5.18 13.96
C VAL A 47 -5.96 -4.05 14.98
N ILE A 48 -6.53 -2.92 14.54
CA ILE A 48 -6.85 -1.78 15.41
C ILE A 48 -7.84 -2.18 16.52
N LYS A 49 -8.94 -2.86 16.17
CA LYS A 49 -9.94 -3.36 17.12
C LYS A 49 -9.40 -4.35 18.15
N LYS A 50 -8.24 -4.95 17.88
CA LYS A 50 -7.54 -5.85 18.81
C LYS A 50 -6.54 -5.11 19.71
N GLY A 51 -6.59 -3.78 19.74
CA GLY A 51 -5.80 -2.93 20.64
C GLY A 51 -4.50 -2.41 20.04
N LYS A 52 -4.34 -2.45 18.71
CA LYS A 52 -3.20 -1.82 18.03
C LYS A 52 -3.53 -0.39 17.61
N THR A 53 -2.52 0.44 17.53
CA THR A 53 -2.71 1.83 17.09
C THR A 53 -2.74 1.93 15.57
N VAL A 54 -3.34 3.00 15.04
CA VAL A 54 -3.25 3.31 13.61
C VAL A 54 -1.79 3.46 13.19
N ASN A 55 -0.94 4.08 14.01
CA ASN A 55 0.48 4.25 13.72
C ASN A 55 1.22 2.91 13.56
N ASP A 56 0.86 1.88 14.34
CA ASP A 56 1.44 0.54 14.17
C ASP A 56 1.06 -0.06 12.81
N VAL A 57 -0.20 0.12 12.40
CA VAL A 57 -0.69 -0.35 11.10
C VAL A 57 -0.03 0.40 9.95
N VAL A 58 0.05 1.74 10.04
CA VAL A 58 0.72 2.60 9.06
C VAL A 58 2.17 2.15 8.90
N THR A 59 2.90 1.98 10.01
CA THR A 59 4.29 1.50 10.00
C THR A 59 4.43 0.14 9.31
N ALA A 60 3.49 -0.79 9.55
CA ALA A 60 3.49 -2.10 8.91
C ALA A 60 3.25 -2.00 7.38
N ILE A 61 2.33 -1.13 6.96
CA ILE A 61 2.07 -0.85 5.54
C ILE A 61 3.31 -0.25 4.89
N GLU A 62 3.89 0.81 5.48
CA GLU A 62 5.08 1.47 4.96
C GLU A 62 6.23 0.49 4.75
N ASN A 63 6.58 -0.28 5.79
CA ASN A 63 7.69 -1.22 5.75
C ASN A 63 7.48 -2.30 4.68
N SER A 64 6.25 -2.79 4.56
CA SER A 64 5.91 -3.82 3.57
C SER A 64 5.95 -3.28 2.14
N MET A 65 5.46 -2.06 1.92
CA MET A 65 5.51 -1.41 0.62
C MET A 65 6.93 -1.04 0.21
N LYS A 66 7.73 -0.49 1.14
CA LYS A 66 9.18 -0.23 0.93
C LYS A 66 9.90 -1.52 0.53
N ALA A 67 9.67 -2.62 1.25
CA ALA A 67 10.29 -3.92 0.96
C ALA A 67 9.84 -4.54 -0.38
N SER A 68 8.61 -4.26 -0.83
CA SER A 68 8.06 -4.82 -2.08
C SER A 68 8.19 -3.89 -3.29
N HIS A 69 8.68 -2.66 -3.11
CA HIS A 69 8.76 -1.64 -4.15
C HIS A 69 9.65 -2.08 -5.32
N GLU A 70 10.88 -2.54 -5.07
CA GLU A 70 11.82 -2.92 -6.12
C GLU A 70 11.30 -4.09 -6.97
N LYS A 71 10.68 -5.08 -6.32
CA LYS A 71 10.02 -6.20 -7.01
C LYS A 71 8.87 -5.72 -7.89
N SER A 72 8.06 -4.78 -7.39
CA SER A 72 6.94 -4.20 -8.13
C SER A 72 7.41 -3.33 -9.30
N LEU A 73 8.50 -2.58 -9.12
CA LEU A 73 9.15 -1.79 -10.17
C LEU A 73 9.71 -2.69 -11.28
N THR A 74 10.32 -3.82 -10.92
CA THR A 74 10.79 -4.82 -11.89
C THR A 74 9.62 -5.38 -12.72
N ALA A 75 8.51 -5.73 -12.07
CA ALA A 75 7.31 -6.19 -12.76
C ALA A 75 6.72 -5.11 -13.68
N LEU A 76 6.70 -3.85 -13.24
CA LEU A 76 6.27 -2.70 -14.06
C LEU A 76 7.13 -2.55 -15.30
N ASN A 77 8.46 -2.56 -15.16
CA ASN A 77 9.38 -2.43 -16.29
C ASN A 77 9.18 -3.55 -17.32
N SER A 78 9.00 -4.79 -16.87
CA SER A 78 8.69 -5.93 -17.74
C SER A 78 7.35 -5.74 -18.46
N ALA A 79 6.29 -5.33 -17.76
CA ALA A 79 4.98 -5.06 -18.35
C ALA A 79 5.04 -3.94 -19.39
N LEU A 80 5.76 -2.86 -19.08
CA LEU A 80 5.98 -1.74 -19.98
C LEU A 80 6.75 -2.17 -21.25
N GLY A 81 7.82 -2.97 -21.08
CA GLY A 81 8.58 -3.52 -22.19
C GLY A 81 7.74 -4.39 -23.12
N MET A 82 6.94 -5.30 -22.55
CA MET A 82 6.01 -6.13 -23.31
C MET A 82 4.96 -5.29 -24.05
N ALA A 83 4.34 -4.31 -23.39
CA ALA A 83 3.34 -3.45 -24.01
C ALA A 83 3.91 -2.63 -25.18
N LYS A 84 5.13 -2.08 -25.02
CA LYS A 84 5.84 -1.38 -26.11
C LYS A 84 6.22 -2.31 -27.25
N PHE A 85 6.66 -3.53 -26.94
CA PHE A 85 7.01 -4.54 -27.95
C PHE A 85 5.82 -4.95 -28.82
N GLN A 86 4.63 -5.07 -28.22
CA GLN A 86 3.41 -5.44 -28.95
C GLN A 86 2.99 -4.42 -30.01
N LYS A 87 3.49 -3.16 -29.95
CA LYS A 87 3.16 -2.07 -30.89
C LYS A 87 1.65 -1.91 -31.16
N ASN A 88 0.83 -2.25 -30.17
CA ASN A 88 -0.62 -2.20 -30.28
C ASN A 88 -1.14 -0.82 -29.85
N PRO A 89 -1.78 -0.04 -30.74
CA PRO A 89 -2.28 1.30 -30.41
C PRO A 89 -3.31 1.29 -29.28
N THR A 90 -4.02 0.19 -29.05
CA THR A 90 -4.98 0.09 -27.93
C THR A 90 -4.30 0.12 -26.55
N LEU A 91 -2.98 -0.14 -26.49
CA LEU A 91 -2.19 -0.09 -25.27
C LEU A 91 -1.61 1.29 -24.96
N ALA A 92 -1.79 2.30 -25.82
CA ALA A 92 -1.20 3.62 -25.63
C ALA A 92 -1.56 4.24 -24.27
N GLY A 93 -2.82 4.12 -23.84
CA GLY A 93 -3.26 4.59 -22.53
C GLY A 93 -2.63 3.81 -21.37
N TYR A 94 -2.53 2.49 -21.51
CA TYR A 94 -1.89 1.63 -20.51
C TYR A 94 -0.39 1.90 -20.37
N ILE A 95 0.33 2.07 -21.50
CA ILE A 95 1.75 2.44 -21.53
C ILE A 95 1.97 3.76 -20.81
N LYS A 96 1.17 4.79 -21.13
CA LYS A 96 1.25 6.10 -20.47
C LYS A 96 1.01 5.99 -18.96
N ALA A 97 0.05 5.16 -18.54
CA ALA A 97 -0.22 4.95 -17.12
C ALA A 97 0.94 4.24 -16.39
N LEU A 98 1.56 3.24 -17.01
CA LEU A 98 2.75 2.58 -16.45
C LEU A 98 3.95 3.52 -16.36
N GLU A 99 4.18 4.36 -17.38
CA GLU A 99 5.24 5.40 -17.34
C GLU A 99 4.98 6.40 -16.22
N THR A 100 3.75 6.90 -16.10
CA THR A 100 3.36 7.80 -15.02
C THR A 100 3.59 7.16 -13.64
N ASN A 101 3.24 5.89 -13.47
CA ASN A 101 3.43 5.18 -12.21
C ASN A 101 4.91 4.89 -11.90
N LYS A 102 5.75 4.74 -12.93
CA LYS A 102 7.20 4.55 -12.77
C LYS A 102 7.90 5.82 -12.26
N GLU A 103 7.38 6.99 -12.61
CA GLU A 103 7.93 8.29 -12.18
C GLU A 103 7.54 8.68 -10.75
N LYS A 104 6.53 8.00 -10.17
CA LYS A 104 6.12 8.25 -8.79
C LYS A 104 7.18 7.77 -7.81
N SER A 105 7.42 8.58 -6.77
CA SER A 105 8.25 8.16 -5.64
C SER A 105 7.56 7.06 -4.83
N VAL A 106 8.36 6.25 -4.13
CA VAL A 106 7.82 5.21 -3.25
C VAL A 106 6.99 5.83 -2.13
N GLU A 107 7.40 7.00 -1.64
CA GLU A 107 6.70 7.79 -0.63
C GLU A 107 5.30 8.17 -1.13
N SER A 108 5.17 8.69 -2.35
CA SER A 108 3.87 9.07 -2.91
C SER A 108 2.93 7.87 -3.10
N LEU A 109 3.49 6.71 -3.48
CA LEU A 109 2.72 5.47 -3.58
C LEU A 109 2.24 4.98 -2.22
N ILE A 110 3.08 5.07 -1.20
CA ILE A 110 2.75 4.72 0.19
C ILE A 110 1.70 5.66 0.75
N GLU A 111 1.85 6.97 0.58
CA GLU A 111 0.87 7.98 1.01
C GLU A 111 -0.52 7.67 0.45
N ALA A 112 -0.62 7.39 -0.85
CA ALA A 112 -1.89 7.04 -1.48
C ALA A 112 -2.51 5.79 -0.82
N VAL A 113 -1.74 4.71 -0.65
CA VAL A 113 -2.24 3.46 -0.08
C VAL A 113 -2.62 3.64 1.39
N VAL A 114 -1.82 4.34 2.19
CA VAL A 114 -2.11 4.56 3.61
C VAL A 114 -3.36 5.40 3.77
N THR A 115 -3.46 6.54 3.08
CA THR A 115 -4.62 7.43 3.17
C THR A 115 -5.89 6.71 2.75
N ASP A 116 -5.88 6.00 1.61
CA ASP A 116 -7.04 5.24 1.14
C ASP A 116 -7.42 4.12 2.11
N THR A 117 -6.43 3.41 2.66
CA THR A 117 -6.65 2.33 3.62
C THR A 117 -7.27 2.83 4.91
N VAL A 118 -6.72 3.89 5.50
CA VAL A 118 -7.15 4.38 6.81
C VAL A 118 -8.55 5.00 6.72
N VAL A 119 -8.80 5.81 5.68
CA VAL A 119 -10.14 6.36 5.40
C VAL A 119 -11.16 5.24 5.25
N LYS A 120 -10.81 4.19 4.48
CA LYS A 120 -11.68 3.04 4.26
C LYS A 120 -11.87 2.19 5.53
N ALA A 121 -10.82 1.98 6.32
CA ALA A 121 -10.88 1.24 7.58
C ALA A 121 -11.82 1.92 8.58
N ASN A 122 -11.78 3.25 8.67
CA ASN A 122 -12.70 4.02 9.50
C ASN A 122 -14.13 3.98 8.94
N LYS A 123 -14.31 4.36 7.68
CA LYS A 123 -15.63 4.53 7.05
C LYS A 123 -16.39 3.21 6.90
N ASP A 124 -15.73 2.17 6.39
CA ASP A 124 -16.39 0.93 5.97
C ASP A 124 -16.34 -0.14 7.08
N TYR A 125 -15.37 -0.05 8.01
CA TYR A 125 -15.16 -1.07 9.04
C TYR A 125 -15.17 -0.52 10.47
N GLY A 126 -15.38 0.78 10.69
CA GLY A 126 -15.48 1.37 12.04
C GLY A 126 -14.19 1.25 12.86
N ALA A 127 -13.02 1.35 12.21
CA ALA A 127 -11.76 1.47 12.91
C ALA A 127 -11.68 2.84 13.62
N ASP A 128 -11.28 2.83 14.89
CA ASP A 128 -10.98 4.06 15.62
C ASP A 128 -9.63 4.60 15.15
N LEU A 129 -9.63 5.84 14.65
CA LEU A 129 -8.43 6.48 14.15
C LEU A 129 -7.60 7.15 15.25
N GLY A 130 -8.16 7.34 16.44
CA GLY A 130 -7.57 8.20 17.46
C GLY A 130 -7.26 9.58 16.90
N ASP A 131 -6.03 10.05 17.16
CA ASP A 131 -5.55 11.36 16.68
C ASP A 131 -4.99 11.34 15.26
N PHE A 132 -5.05 10.19 14.55
CA PHE A 132 -4.51 10.11 13.19
C PHE A 132 -5.41 10.87 12.20
N ASN A 133 -4.85 11.89 11.54
CA ASN A 133 -5.50 12.63 10.47
C ASN A 133 -4.96 12.20 9.09
N PRO A 134 -5.73 11.46 8.27
CA PRO A 134 -5.29 11.05 6.93
C PRO A 134 -4.99 12.22 5.98
N ALA A 135 -5.58 13.40 6.22
CA ALA A 135 -5.36 14.59 5.40
C ALA A 135 -4.01 15.28 5.67
N GLU A 136 -3.38 14.99 6.81
CA GLU A 136 -2.08 15.55 7.22
C GLU A 136 -0.95 14.51 7.13
N TYR A 137 -1.27 13.28 6.70
CA TYR A 137 -0.30 12.21 6.60
C TYR A 137 0.63 12.42 5.40
N HIS A 138 1.92 12.50 5.70
CA HIS A 138 2.99 12.57 4.71
C HIS A 138 4.09 11.59 5.09
N VAL A 139 4.58 10.83 4.12
CA VAL A 139 5.74 9.98 4.31
C VAL A 139 6.96 10.89 4.20
N PRO A 140 7.79 11.01 5.26
CA PRO A 140 8.97 11.86 5.20
C PRO A 140 9.86 11.39 4.05
N ALA A 141 10.22 12.33 3.17
CA ALA A 141 11.17 12.06 2.10
C ALA A 141 12.48 11.55 2.72
N ALA A 142 13.04 10.48 2.18
CA ALA A 142 14.35 10.01 2.60
C ALA A 142 15.36 11.16 2.43
N VAL A 143 15.84 11.72 3.55
CA VAL A 143 16.94 12.68 3.56
C VAL A 143 18.12 11.98 2.89
N SER A 144 18.53 12.48 1.72
CA SER A 144 19.78 12.06 1.10
C SER A 144 20.89 12.35 2.12
N PRO A 145 21.79 11.40 2.44
CA PRO A 145 22.97 11.73 3.22
C PRO A 145 23.71 12.86 2.48
N ALA A 146 24.05 13.92 3.19
CA ALA A 146 24.83 15.03 2.65
C ALA A 146 26.16 14.49 2.08
N PRO A 147 26.66 15.05 0.97
CA PRO A 147 27.87 14.60 0.28
C PRO A 147 29.12 14.63 1.17
#